data_AF-A0A353Q9J6-F1
#
_entry.id   AF-A0A353Q9J6-F1
#
_cell.length_a   1.000
_cell.length_b   1.000
_cell.length_c   1.000
_cell.angle_alpha   90.00
_cell.angle_beta   90.00
_cell.angle_gamma   90.00
#
_symmetry.space_group_name_H-M   'P 1'
#
loop_
_entity.id
_entity.type
_entity.pdbx_description
1 polymer ?
#
loop_
_entity_poly.entity_id
_entity_poly.type
_entity_poly.pdbx_seq_one_letter_code
_entity_poly.pdbx_strand_id
1 'polypeptide(L)' 'MKTKKFNLDRLVGNRESINLNPTVIIYRDGNSYLLSIIHMNETSKRAIPTTYDIQEDFVIQVFRVCTP' A
#
# COMPACT_ATOMS: atom_id res chain seq x y z
N MET A 1 21.61 -3.78 -15.56
CA MET A 1 20.76 -2.79 -14.85
C MET A 1 21.01 -2.96 -13.35
N LYS A 2 21.41 -1.90 -12.63
CA LYS A 2 21.47 -1.95 -11.16
C LYS A 2 20.03 -1.85 -10.66
N THR A 3 19.42 -2.96 -10.26
CA THR A 3 18.19 -2.96 -9.47
C THR A 3 18.53 -2.29 -8.14
N LYS A 4 18.13 -1.01 -8.01
CA LYS A 4 18.25 -0.27 -6.76
C LYS A 4 17.28 -0.93 -5.80
N LYS A 5 17.78 -1.80 -4.92
CA LYS A 5 16.97 -2.41 -3.86
C LYS A 5 16.28 -1.29 -3.09
N PHE A 6 14.95 -1.24 -3.20
CA PHE A 6 14.16 -0.21 -2.57
C PHE A 6 13.92 -0.62 -1.12
N ASN A 7 14.30 0.20 -0.15
CA ASN A 7 14.10 -0.14 1.25
C ASN A 7 12.60 0.01 1.61
N LEU A 8 11.90 -1.11 1.77
CA LEU A 8 10.49 -1.19 2.10
C LEU A 8 10.17 -0.71 3.52
N ASP A 9 11.13 -0.71 4.46
CA ASP A 9 10.93 -0.16 5.80
C ASP A 9 10.55 1.33 5.76
N ARG A 10 10.95 2.05 4.69
CA ARG A 10 10.58 3.47 4.49
C ARG A 10 9.12 3.67 4.07
N LEU A 11 8.45 2.60 3.64
CA LEU A 11 7.06 2.62 3.18
C LEU A 11 6.07 2.19 4.24
N VAL A 12 6.55 1.57 5.32
CA VAL A 12 5.73 1.18 6.46
C VAL A 12 5.05 2.42 7.06
N GLY A 13 3.74 2.33 7.27
CA GLY A 13 2.90 3.38 7.80
C GLY A 13 1.59 3.55 7.03
N ASN A 14 0.74 4.43 7.56
CA ASN A 14 -0.53 4.77 6.92
C ASN A 14 -0.28 5.83 5.84
N ARG A 15 -0.87 5.62 4.67
CA ARG A 15 -0.86 6.55 3.54
C ARG A 15 -2.29 6.72 3.06
N GLU A 16 -2.78 7.95 3.15
CA GLU A 16 -4.05 8.31 2.55
C GLU A 16 -3.81 8.76 1.12
N SER A 17 -4.57 8.21 0.18
CA SER A 17 -4.55 8.72 -1.18
C SER A 17 -5.33 10.03 -1.22
N ILE A 18 -4.69 11.09 -1.72
CA ILE A 18 -5.28 12.44 -1.78
C ILE A 18 -6.54 12.44 -2.67
N ASN A 19 -6.58 11.60 -3.70
CA ASN A 19 -7.63 11.65 -4.73
C ASN A 19 -8.49 10.39 -4.86
N LEU A 20 -8.07 9.23 -4.32
CA LEU A 20 -8.70 7.95 -4.71
C LEU A 20 -9.53 7.24 -3.65
N ASN A 21 -9.53 7.65 -2.37
CA ASN A 21 -10.31 6.97 -1.31
C ASN A 21 -10.41 5.45 -1.51
N PRO A 22 -9.25 4.78 -1.55
CA PRO A 22 -9.01 4.00 -0.35
C PRO A 22 -7.79 4.48 0.45
N THR A 23 -7.89 4.30 1.77
CA THR A 23 -6.74 4.42 2.67
C THR A 23 -5.85 3.20 2.46
N VAL A 24 -4.55 3.41 2.31
CA VAL A 24 -3.56 2.36 2.14
C VAL A 24 -2.70 2.26 3.39
N ILE A 25 -2.53 1.05 3.92
CA ILE A 25 -1.69 0.78 5.08
C ILE A 25 -0.64 -0.24 4.66
N ILE A 26 0.63 0.08 4.92
CA ILE A 26 1.72 -0.86 4.74
C ILE A 26 2.30 -1.18 6.10
N TYR A 27 2.39 -2.46 6.41
CA TYR A 27 2.98 -2.91 7.65
C TYR A 27 3.86 -4.13 7.40
N ARG A 28 4.77 -4.34 8.34
CA ARG A 28 5.70 -5.46 8.30
C ARG A 28 5.15 -6.55 9.23
N ASP A 29 5.06 -7.76 8.71
CA ASP A 29 4.73 -8.96 9.47
C ASP A 29 5.92 -9.92 9.42
N GLY A 30 6.75 -9.87 10.47
CA GLY A 30 8.02 -10.60 10.54
C GLY A 30 9.00 -10.18 9.43
N ASN A 31 9.18 -11.05 8.44
CA ASN A 31 10.05 -10.82 7.27
C ASN A 31 9.29 -10.44 6.00
N SER A 32 7.97 -10.40 6.06
CA SER A 32 7.10 -10.05 4.94
C SER A 32 6.54 -8.63 5.10
N TYR A 33 6.17 -8.02 3.98
CA TYR A 33 5.43 -6.77 3.96
C TYR A 33 4.01 -7.03 3.47
N LEU A 34 3.05 -6.45 4.17
CA LEU A 34 1.64 -6.56 3.88
C LEU A 34 1.09 -5.18 3.50
N LEU A 35 0.27 -5.16 2.45
CA LEU A 35 -0.48 -4.01 1.98
C LEU A 35 -1.95 -4.22 2.29
N SER A 36 -2.54 -3.40 3.14
CA SER A 36 -3.98 -3.35 3.32
C SER A 36 -4.56 -2.12 2.63
N ILE A 37 -5.55 -2.33 1.77
CA ILE A 37 -6.29 -1.28 1.10
C ILE A 37 -7.70 -1.25 1.70
N ILE A 38 -8.08 -0.14 2.29
CA ILE A 38 -9.37 0.06 2.94
C ILE A 38 -10.25 0.88 2.02
N HIS A 39 -11.20 0.21 1.38
CA HIS A 39 -12.20 0.86 0.54
C HIS A 39 -13.40 1.25 1.38
N MET A 40 -13.82 2.51 1.32
CA MET A 40 -15.09 2.91 1.90
C MET A 40 -16.20 2.63 0.87
N ASN A 41 -17.11 1.72 1.21
CA ASN A 41 -18.32 1.53 0.42
C ASN A 41 -19.28 2.67 0.73
N GLU A 42 -19.49 3.56 -0.23
CA GLU A 42 -20.29 4.79 -0.05
C GLU A 42 -21.75 4.50 0.29
N THR A 43 -22.30 3.42 -0.27
CA THR A 43 -23.70 3.01 -0.09
C THR A 43 -23.95 2.43 1.29
N SER A 44 -23.08 1.53 1.75
CA SER A 44 -23.22 0.87 3.06
C SER A 44 -22.54 1.64 4.19
N LYS A 45 -21.78 2.71 3.87
CA LYS A 45 -20.94 3.47 4.81
C LYS A 45 -19.98 2.59 5.63
N ARG A 46 -19.54 1.47 5.04
CA ARG A 46 -18.63 0.50 5.68
C ARG A 46 -17.27 0.48 5.01
N ALA A 47 -16.24 0.30 5.82
CA ALA A 47 -14.89 0.01 5.37
C ALA A 47 -14.77 -1.47 4.97
N ILE A 48 -14.22 -1.73 3.79
CA ILE A 48 -13.90 -3.06 3.29
C ILE A 48 -12.37 -3.14 3.14
N PRO A 49 -11.68 -3.82 4.06
CA PRO A 49 -10.24 -4.03 3.96
C PRO A 49 -9.92 -5.21 3.04
N THR A 50 -8.94 -5.01 2.16
CA THR A 50 -8.32 -6.09 1.37
C THR A 50 -6.83 -6.09 1.62
N THR A 51 -6.26 -7.23 2.04
CA THR A 51 -4.85 -7.37 2.36
C THR A 51 -4.13 -8.20 1.30
N TYR A 52 -2.94 -7.77 0.91
CA TYR A 52 -2.09 -8.39 -0.10
C TYR A 52 -0.66 -8.57 0.44
N ASP A 53 -0.04 -9.70 0.12
CA ASP A 53 1.41 -9.89 0.29
C ASP A 53 2.16 -9.10 -0.77
N ILE A 54 3.14 -8.31 -0.34
CA ILE A 54 3.92 -7.49 -1.27
C ILE A 54 5.31 -8.09 -1.50
N GLN A 55 5.65 -8.25 -2.78
CA GLN A 55 7.01 -8.51 -3.25
C GLN A 55 7.65 -7.20 -3.70
N GLU A 56 8.97 -7.03 -3.49
CA GLU A 56 9.72 -5.78 -3.72
C GLU A 56 9.42 -5.10 -5.08
N ASP A 57 9.18 -5.89 -6.13
CA ASP A 57 8.93 -5.39 -7.49
C ASP A 57 7.53 -4.77 -7.68
N PHE A 58 6.52 -5.24 -6.93
CA PHE A 58 5.14 -4.73 -7.03
C PHE A 58 4.94 -3.40 -6.30
N VAL A 59 5.73 -3.18 -5.23
CA VAL A 59 5.58 -2.00 -4.36
C VAL A 59 5.90 -0.72 -5.15
N ILE A 60 6.93 -0.77 -5.99
CA ILE A 60 7.38 0.39 -6.77
C ILE A 60 6.30 0.85 -7.75
N GLN A 61 5.51 -0.08 -8.31
CA GLN A 61 4.47 0.25 -9.28
C GLN A 61 3.24 0.93 -8.62
N VAL A 62 2.84 0.47 -7.43
CA VAL A 62 1.71 1.07 -6.69
C VAL A 62 2.03 2.49 -6.24
N PHE A 63 3.25 2.75 -5.74
CA PHE A 63 3.63 4.10 -5.31
C PHE A 63 3.84 5.08 -6.46
N ARG A 64 4.22 4.62 -7.66
CA ARG A 64 4.37 5.50 -8.83
C ARG A 64 3.05 6.09 -9.30
N VAL A 65 1.92 5.47 -8.95
CA VAL A 65 0.57 6.03 -9.20
C VAL A 65 0.19 7.08 -8.16
N CYS A 66 0.78 7.05 -6.96
CA CYS A 66 0.42 7.90 -5.82
C CYS A 66 1.39 9.06 -5.56
N THR A 67 2.49 9.17 -6.31
CA THR A 67 3.37 10.36 -6.30
C THR A 67 3.24 11.12 -7.63
N PRO A 68 3.16 12.46 -7.62
CA PRO A 68 3.15 13.27 -8.83
C PRO A 68 4.44 13.13 -9.66
#